data_AF-A0A8S3PSC1-F1
#
_entry.id   AF-A0A8S3PSC1-F1
#
_cell.length_a   1.000
_cell.length_b   1.000
_cell.length_c   1.000
_cell.angle_alpha   90.00
_cell.angle_beta   90.00
_cell.angle_gamma   90.00
#
_symmetry.space_group_name_H-M   'P 1'
#
loop_
_entity.id
_entity.type
_entity.pdbx_description
1 polymer ?
#
loop_
_entity_poly.entity_id
_entity_poly.type
_entity_poly.pdbx_seq_one_letter_code
_entity_poly.pdbx_strand_id
1 'polypeptide(L)'
;MMPSQLKAFHFWTVLVVTTFTMNIHAQQHGRCEPIVIPLCKDLPYNKTIMPNVFRHQSQVVAGSEIEQLSPFLDAKCSPHLRLFLCSMYVPVCTVLEEPIQPCRSLCEKAQNGCKNLMEKLGYILPAALNCDNFQTSGLCVHDDKNMELLAERSQAIFRRRQLERFPDFFNTRTTRGLQQPPTSTTAKNFIPEGSLS
;
A
#
# COMPACT_ATOMS: atom_id res chain seq x y z
N MET A 1 37.64 42.22 20.96
CA MET A 1 36.72 42.68 19.90
C MET A 1 36.88 41.74 18.72
N MET A 2 35.97 40.77 18.55
CA MET A 2 35.96 39.85 17.40
C MET A 2 35.11 40.47 16.27
N PRO A 3 35.52 40.37 14.99
CA PRO A 3 34.85 41.04 13.89
C PRO A 3 33.43 40.51 13.69
N SER A 4 32.48 41.45 13.56
CA SER A 4 31.04 41.26 13.37
C SER A 4 30.66 40.36 12.18
N GLN A 5 31.57 40.16 11.23
CA GLN A 5 31.37 39.32 10.05
C GLN A 5 31.38 37.82 10.36
N LEU A 6 32.10 37.38 11.40
CA LEU A 6 32.20 35.97 11.75
C LEU A 6 30.90 35.44 12.38
N LYS A 7 30.18 36.29 13.11
CA LYS A 7 28.87 35.96 13.70
C LYS A 7 27.79 35.77 12.64
N ALA A 8 27.79 36.61 11.59
CA ALA A 8 26.84 36.50 10.49
C ALA A 8 27.04 35.21 9.68
N PHE A 9 28.30 34.79 9.48
CA PHE A 9 28.63 33.55 8.78
C PHE A 9 28.20 32.31 9.57
N HIS A 10 28.39 32.30 10.89
CA HIS A 10 27.88 31.23 11.76
C HIS A 10 26.34 31.17 11.78
N PHE A 11 25.65 32.30 11.80
CA PHE A 11 24.19 32.32 11.74
C PHE A 11 23.68 31.81 10.38
N TRP A 12 24.33 32.19 9.28
CA TRP A 12 23.98 31.74 7.95
C TRP A 12 24.23 30.23 7.76
N THR A 13 25.36 29.71 8.26
CA THR A 13 25.63 28.27 8.22
C THR A 13 24.69 27.48 9.12
N VAL A 14 24.35 27.97 10.31
CA VAL A 14 23.35 27.31 11.18
C VAL A 14 21.95 27.34 10.55
N LEU A 15 21.54 28.44 9.91
CA LEU A 15 20.25 28.51 9.21
C LEU A 15 20.21 27.54 8.02
N VAL A 16 21.27 27.46 7.23
CA VAL A 16 21.36 26.53 6.09
C VAL A 16 21.44 25.08 6.55
N VAL A 17 22.17 24.78 7.62
CA VAL A 17 22.27 23.41 8.18
C VAL A 17 20.95 22.99 8.83
N THR A 18 20.23 23.88 9.50
CA THR A 18 18.90 23.59 10.08
C THR A 18 17.81 23.46 9.04
N THR A 19 17.85 24.19 7.92
CA THR A 19 16.93 23.99 6.80
C THR A 19 17.25 22.72 6.00
N PHE A 20 18.51 22.29 5.95
CA PHE A 20 18.91 21.01 5.35
C PHE A 20 18.52 19.79 6.22
N THR A 21 18.61 19.86 7.55
CA THR A 21 18.23 18.73 8.43
C THR A 21 16.73 18.51 8.54
N MET A 22 15.90 19.53 8.21
CA MET A 22 14.44 19.41 8.20
C MET A 22 13.85 18.86 6.88
N ASN A 23 14.68 18.53 5.88
CA ASN A 23 14.24 18.04 4.56
C ASN A 23 14.68 16.60 4.24
N ILE A 24 15.05 15.81 5.24
CA ILE A 24 15.28 14.37 5.06
C ILE A 24 14.26 13.58 5.89
N HIS A 25 13.02 13.61 5.42
CA HIS A 25 12.04 12.53 5.63
C HIS A 25 11.53 12.07 4.27
N ALA A 26 12.44 11.87 3.32
CA ALA A 26 12.18 10.94 2.25
C ALA A 26 12.06 9.56 2.90
N GLN A 27 10.85 9.16 3.28
CA GLN A 27 10.56 7.77 3.59
C GLN A 27 11.07 6.97 2.40
N GLN A 28 12.18 6.25 2.59
CA GLN A 28 12.68 5.31 1.61
C GLN A 28 11.63 4.20 1.55
N HIS A 29 10.82 4.24 0.49
CA HIS A 29 9.71 3.32 0.28
C HIS A 29 10.24 1.93 -0.05
N GLY A 30 10.50 1.13 0.99
CA GLY A 30 10.22 -0.30 0.95
C GLY A 30 8.71 -0.47 1.01
N ARG A 31 8.03 -0.18 -0.11
CA ARG A 31 6.57 0.01 -0.17
C ARG A 31 5.77 -1.18 0.35
N CYS A 32 6.35 -2.37 0.28
CA CYS A 32 5.74 -3.59 0.75
C CYS A 32 6.75 -4.50 1.44
N GLU A 33 6.31 -5.14 2.51
CA GLU A 33 7.10 -6.06 3.32
C GLU A 33 6.39 -7.42 3.44
N PRO A 34 7.13 -8.53 3.61
CA PRO A 34 6.52 -9.83 3.82
C PRO A 34 5.72 -9.86 5.13
N ILE A 35 4.61 -10.60 5.15
CA ILE A 35 3.80 -10.76 6.36
C ILE A 35 4.56 -11.63 7.36
N VAL A 36 4.79 -11.10 8.56
CA VAL A 36 5.47 -11.80 9.66
C VAL A 36 4.54 -12.16 10.81
N ILE A 37 3.35 -11.55 10.87
CA ILE A 37 2.34 -11.81 11.92
C ILE A 37 1.82 -13.25 11.79
N PRO A 38 2.02 -14.14 12.79
CA PRO A 38 1.65 -15.55 12.70
C PRO A 38 0.18 -15.80 12.35
N LEU A 39 -0.75 -15.06 12.97
CA LEU A 39 -2.19 -15.18 12.73
C LEU A 39 -2.62 -14.89 11.28
N CYS A 40 -1.80 -14.10 10.57
CA CYS A 40 -2.05 -13.65 9.20
C CYS A 40 -1.13 -14.32 8.17
N LYS A 41 -0.41 -15.38 8.53
CA LYS A 41 0.25 -16.24 7.53
C LYS A 41 -0.77 -16.94 6.65
N ASP A 42 -0.36 -17.57 5.55
CA ASP A 42 -1.22 -18.42 4.70
C ASP A 42 -2.51 -17.76 4.16
N LEU A 43 -2.53 -16.42 4.13
CA LEU A 43 -3.56 -15.68 3.42
C LEU A 43 -3.35 -15.81 1.90
N PRO A 44 -4.35 -15.44 1.08
CA PRO A 44 -4.20 -15.39 -0.38
C PRO A 44 -3.15 -14.39 -0.89
N TYR A 45 -2.47 -13.66 0.01
CA TYR A 45 -1.38 -12.73 -0.27
C TYR A 45 -0.32 -12.85 0.83
N ASN A 46 0.94 -12.57 0.47
CA ASN A 46 2.10 -12.75 1.37
C ASN A 46 2.87 -11.46 1.67
N LYS A 47 2.48 -10.34 1.06
CA LYS A 47 3.09 -9.02 1.25
C LYS A 47 2.05 -8.02 1.68
N THR A 48 2.43 -7.17 2.61
CA THR A 48 1.60 -6.11 3.16
C THR A 48 2.20 -4.73 2.88
N ILE A 49 1.34 -3.72 2.84
CA ILE A 49 1.73 -2.30 2.79
C ILE A 49 1.60 -1.68 4.18
N MET A 50 2.59 -0.88 4.57
CA MET A 50 2.57 -0.07 5.78
C MET A 50 2.62 1.43 5.42
N PRO A 51 1.97 2.32 6.18
CA PRO A 51 1.16 2.04 7.38
C PRO A 51 -0.16 1.32 7.07
N ASN A 52 -0.66 0.52 8.02
CA ASN A 52 -1.93 -0.19 7.86
C ASN A 52 -3.15 0.75 8.05
N VAL A 53 -4.36 0.20 8.01
CA VAL A 53 -5.62 0.99 8.11
C VAL A 53 -5.72 1.73 9.45
N PHE A 54 -5.14 1.19 10.51
CA PHE A 54 -5.06 1.81 11.84
C PHE A 54 -3.87 2.77 12.00
N ARG A 55 -3.13 3.05 10.92
CA ARG A 55 -1.93 3.88 10.90
C ARG A 55 -0.77 3.34 11.76
N HIS A 56 -0.76 2.05 12.07
CA HIS A 56 0.44 1.41 12.61
C HIS A 56 1.56 1.50 11.58
N GLN A 57 2.77 1.84 12.04
CA GLN A 57 3.93 2.02 11.17
C GLN A 57 4.72 0.71 10.97
N SER A 58 4.50 -0.31 11.81
CA SER A 58 5.20 -1.58 11.71
C SER A 58 4.30 -2.76 12.07
N GLN A 59 4.60 -3.92 11.49
CA GLN A 59 3.89 -5.16 11.79
C GLN A 59 4.04 -5.61 13.25
N VAL A 60 5.09 -5.17 13.96
CA VAL A 60 5.27 -5.50 15.39
C VAL A 60 4.16 -4.88 16.23
N VAL A 61 3.85 -3.60 15.99
CA VAL A 61 2.77 -2.91 16.72
C VAL A 61 1.41 -3.47 16.31
N ALA A 62 1.17 -3.63 15.00
CA ALA A 62 -0.06 -4.22 14.49
C ALA A 62 -0.29 -5.65 15.00
N GLY A 63 0.77 -6.46 15.07
CA GLY A 63 0.79 -7.82 15.58
C GLY A 63 0.42 -7.90 17.05
N SER A 64 0.98 -7.01 17.88
CA SER A 64 0.65 -6.96 19.30
C SER A 64 -0.82 -6.61 19.57
N GLU A 65 -1.47 -5.86 18.69
CA GLU A 65 -2.87 -5.51 18.84
C GLU A 65 -3.80 -6.63 18.36
N ILE A 66 -3.57 -7.17 17.16
CA ILE A 66 -4.40 -8.26 16.62
C ILE A 66 -4.30 -9.55 17.44
N GLU A 67 -3.18 -9.78 18.15
CA GLU A 67 -3.02 -10.94 19.05
C GLU A 67 -4.07 -10.96 20.18
N GLN A 68 -4.61 -9.80 20.58
CA GLN A 68 -5.70 -9.74 21.56
C GLN A 68 -7.01 -10.37 21.03
N LEU A 69 -7.11 -10.57 19.71
CA LEU A 69 -8.24 -11.19 19.04
C LEU A 69 -8.05 -12.69 18.78
N SER A 70 -6.92 -13.29 19.20
CA SER A 70 -6.66 -14.74 19.09
C SER A 70 -7.81 -15.60 19.64
N PRO A 71 -8.46 -15.30 20.78
CA PRO A 71 -9.60 -16.09 21.25
C PRO A 71 -10.76 -16.18 20.24
N PHE A 72 -11.01 -15.14 19.45
CA PHE A 72 -12.05 -15.15 18.42
C PHE A 72 -11.62 -15.92 17.16
N LEU A 73 -10.34 -15.79 16.78
CA LEU A 73 -9.76 -16.51 15.64
C LEU A 73 -9.70 -18.02 15.91
N ASP A 74 -9.30 -18.43 17.11
CA ASP A 74 -9.20 -19.83 17.53
C ASP A 74 -10.57 -20.48 17.71
N ALA A 75 -11.57 -19.72 18.17
CA ALA A 75 -12.95 -20.18 18.26
C ALA A 75 -13.59 -20.43 16.89
N LYS A 76 -13.01 -19.88 15.80
CA LYS A 76 -13.48 -20.06 14.41
C LYS A 76 -14.97 -19.76 14.24
N CYS A 77 -15.49 -18.77 14.95
CA CYS A 77 -16.91 -18.38 14.91
C CYS A 77 -17.38 -17.88 13.53
N SER A 78 -16.46 -17.39 12.69
CA SER A 78 -16.73 -17.08 11.29
C SER A 78 -15.53 -17.46 10.42
N PRO A 79 -15.71 -18.12 9.26
CA PRO A 79 -14.62 -18.39 8.32
C PRO A 79 -14.05 -17.10 7.71
N HIS A 80 -14.79 -16.00 7.78
CA HIS A 80 -14.41 -14.70 7.21
C HIS A 80 -13.63 -13.82 8.19
N LEU A 81 -13.60 -14.16 9.48
CA LEU A 81 -13.02 -13.30 10.52
C LEU A 81 -11.52 -13.05 10.30
N ARG A 82 -10.76 -14.12 9.99
CA ARG A 82 -9.31 -14.02 9.79
C ARG A 82 -8.97 -13.10 8.62
N LEU A 83 -9.60 -13.31 7.46
CA LEU A 83 -9.39 -12.44 6.30
C LEU A 83 -9.77 -10.99 6.62
N PHE A 84 -10.92 -10.77 7.27
CA PHE A 84 -11.37 -9.43 7.64
C PHE A 84 -10.37 -8.70 8.54
N LEU A 85 -9.96 -9.30 9.66
CA LEU A 85 -9.00 -8.68 10.58
C LEU A 85 -7.65 -8.46 9.91
N CYS A 86 -7.11 -9.46 9.21
CA CYS A 86 -5.83 -9.30 8.53
C CYS A 86 -5.87 -8.24 7.41
N SER A 87 -7.00 -8.05 6.72
CA SER A 87 -7.15 -6.96 5.74
C SER A 87 -7.09 -5.55 6.36
N MET A 88 -7.31 -5.42 7.67
CA MET A 88 -7.18 -4.17 8.41
C MET A 88 -5.79 -3.99 9.02
N TYR A 89 -5.22 -5.04 9.61
CA TYR A 89 -3.95 -5.01 10.33
C TYR A 89 -2.71 -5.20 9.45
N VAL A 90 -2.81 -6.03 8.41
CA VAL A 90 -1.75 -6.29 7.41
C VAL A 90 -2.37 -6.29 6.00
N PRO A 91 -2.86 -5.14 5.53
CA PRO A 91 -3.56 -5.03 4.25
C PRO A 91 -2.67 -5.49 3.10
N VAL A 92 -3.27 -6.08 2.07
CA VAL A 92 -2.58 -6.52 0.87
C VAL A 92 -1.78 -5.40 0.22
N CYS A 93 -0.53 -5.70 -0.12
CA CYS A 93 0.33 -4.81 -0.89
C CYS A 93 -0.20 -4.63 -2.32
N THR A 94 -0.42 -3.39 -2.75
CA THR A 94 -0.76 -3.06 -4.15
C THR A 94 0.02 -1.87 -4.67
N VAL A 95 -0.23 -1.51 -5.93
CA VAL A 95 0.33 -0.30 -6.56
C VAL A 95 -0.36 0.99 -6.10
N LEU A 96 -1.33 0.93 -5.18
CA LEU A 96 -1.97 2.10 -4.57
C LEU A 96 -1.22 2.56 -3.32
N GLU A 97 -1.23 3.87 -3.06
CA GLU A 97 -0.50 4.48 -1.94
C GLU A 97 -1.18 4.16 -0.61
N GLU A 98 -2.51 4.15 -0.59
CA GLU A 98 -3.31 3.82 0.59
C GLU A 98 -3.70 2.33 0.59
N PRO A 99 -3.83 1.71 1.78
CA PRO A 99 -4.26 0.33 1.91
C PRO A 99 -5.71 0.15 1.43
N ILE A 100 -5.96 -0.97 0.74
CA ILE A 100 -7.31 -1.34 0.33
C ILE A 100 -8.04 -1.94 1.54
N GLN A 101 -9.16 -1.32 1.93
CA GLN A 101 -10.01 -1.78 3.02
C GLN A 101 -10.92 -2.95 2.60
N PRO A 102 -11.44 -3.74 3.57
CA PRO A 102 -12.46 -4.74 3.31
C PRO A 102 -13.78 -4.10 2.85
N CYS A 103 -14.55 -4.84 2.05
CA CYS A 103 -15.90 -4.44 1.71
C CYS A 103 -16.83 -4.65 2.91
N ARG A 104 -17.93 -3.88 2.97
CA ARG A 104 -18.96 -4.03 4.02
C ARG A 104 -19.47 -5.46 4.16
N SER A 105 -19.69 -6.15 3.04
CA SER A 105 -20.17 -7.54 3.04
C SER A 105 -19.21 -8.52 3.73
N LEU A 106 -17.89 -8.28 3.65
CA LEU A 106 -16.90 -9.11 4.33
C LEU A 106 -16.92 -8.86 5.84
N CYS A 107 -16.99 -7.59 6.23
CA CYS A 107 -17.13 -7.17 7.62
C CYS A 107 -18.36 -7.78 8.28
N GLU A 108 -19.54 -7.67 7.65
CA GLU A 108 -20.80 -8.17 8.20
C GLU A 108 -20.75 -9.69 8.39
N LYS A 109 -20.22 -10.44 7.41
CA LYS A 109 -20.05 -11.90 7.53
C LYS A 109 -19.09 -12.29 8.66
N ALA A 110 -18.02 -11.54 8.85
CA ALA A 110 -17.07 -11.75 9.94
C ALA A 110 -17.73 -11.52 11.31
N GLN A 111 -18.38 -10.36 11.48
CA GLN A 111 -19.00 -9.97 12.75
C GLN A 111 -20.23 -10.79 13.10
N ASN A 112 -21.12 -11.06 12.14
CA ASN A 112 -22.34 -11.82 12.39
C ASN A 112 -22.05 -13.24 12.87
N GLY A 113 -21.02 -13.90 12.33
CA GLY A 113 -20.64 -15.23 12.80
C GLY A 113 -20.09 -15.22 14.24
N CYS A 114 -19.47 -14.12 14.67
CA CYS A 114 -18.85 -13.99 15.99
C CYS A 114 -19.68 -13.24 17.02
N LYS A 115 -20.85 -12.70 16.63
CA LYS A 115 -21.73 -11.89 17.48
C LYS A 115 -22.03 -12.55 18.83
N ASN A 116 -22.49 -13.81 18.82
CA ASN A 116 -22.82 -14.54 20.05
C ASN A 116 -21.61 -14.71 20.99
N LEU A 117 -20.41 -14.87 20.42
CA LEU A 117 -19.17 -15.01 21.21
C LEU A 117 -18.73 -13.67 21.78
N MET A 118 -18.84 -12.59 20.99
CA MET A 118 -18.55 -11.23 21.45
C MET A 118 -19.46 -10.83 22.61
N GLU A 119 -20.77 -11.11 22.51
CA GLU A 119 -21.73 -10.85 23.59
C GLU A 119 -21.39 -11.63 24.88
N LYS A 120 -21.07 -12.93 24.76
CA LYS A 120 -20.69 -13.76 25.91
C LYS A 120 -19.42 -13.28 26.60
N LEU A 121 -18.45 -12.78 25.84
CA LEU A 121 -17.19 -12.27 26.36
C LEU A 121 -17.25 -10.79 26.78
N GLY A 122 -18.40 -10.12 26.59
CA GLY A 122 -18.55 -8.68 26.84
C GLY A 122 -17.63 -7.82 25.96
N TYR A 123 -17.23 -8.32 24.79
CA TYR A 123 -16.32 -7.63 23.89
C TYR A 123 -17.06 -6.62 23.02
N ILE A 124 -16.62 -5.36 23.07
CA ILE A 124 -17.13 -4.28 22.25
C ILE A 124 -16.16 -4.01 21.12
N LEU A 125 -16.67 -3.99 19.90
CA LEU A 125 -15.88 -3.73 18.72
C LEU A 125 -15.40 -2.26 18.67
N PRO A 126 -14.11 -2.00 18.34
CA PRO A 126 -13.62 -0.65 18.06
C PRO A 126 -14.42 0.04 16.96
N ALA A 127 -14.62 1.36 17.08
CA ALA A 127 -15.38 2.15 16.12
C ALA A 127 -14.85 2.04 14.68
N ALA A 128 -13.53 1.91 14.51
CA ALA A 128 -12.88 1.74 13.22
C ALA A 128 -13.25 0.42 12.50
N LEU A 129 -13.72 -0.59 13.23
CA LEU A 129 -14.18 -1.86 12.67
C LEU A 129 -15.70 -1.89 12.42
N ASN A 130 -16.44 -0.81 12.70
CA ASN A 130 -17.87 -0.75 12.37
C ASN A 130 -18.08 -0.97 10.86
N CYS A 131 -18.97 -1.90 10.49
CA CYS A 131 -19.22 -2.25 9.09
C CYS A 131 -19.76 -1.09 8.25
N ASP A 132 -20.39 -0.10 8.88
CA ASP A 132 -20.87 1.11 8.21
C ASP A 132 -19.73 1.96 7.64
N ASN A 133 -18.52 1.87 8.20
CA ASN A 133 -17.33 2.58 7.71
C ASN A 133 -16.83 2.04 6.37
N PHE A 134 -17.23 0.83 5.99
CA PHE A 134 -16.75 0.20 4.77
C PHE A 134 -17.71 0.43 3.60
N GLN A 135 -17.12 0.55 2.42
CA GLN A 135 -17.88 0.74 1.18
C GLN A 135 -18.61 -0.54 0.75
N THR A 136 -19.76 -0.35 0.10
CA THR A 136 -20.57 -1.43 -0.49
C THR A 136 -20.17 -1.78 -1.93
N SER A 137 -19.52 -0.84 -2.63
CA SER A 137 -19.10 -0.97 -4.02
C SER A 137 -17.75 -0.32 -4.25
N GLY A 138 -17.05 -0.70 -5.32
CA GLY A 138 -15.73 -0.16 -5.68
C GLY A 138 -14.59 -1.15 -5.42
N LEU A 139 -13.37 -0.64 -5.27
CA LEU A 139 -12.19 -1.46 -5.00
C LEU A 139 -12.08 -1.74 -3.49
N CYS A 140 -12.45 -2.94 -3.06
CA CYS A 140 -12.28 -3.42 -1.68
C CYS A 140 -12.10 -4.95 -1.65
N VAL A 141 -11.67 -5.48 -0.50
CA VAL A 141 -11.50 -6.93 -0.29
C VAL A 141 -12.85 -7.59 -0.01
N HIS A 142 -13.29 -8.50 -0.88
CA HIS A 142 -14.58 -9.21 -0.75
C HIS A 142 -14.46 -10.58 -0.07
N ASP A 143 -13.51 -11.40 -0.52
CA ASP A 143 -13.27 -12.77 -0.07
C ASP A 143 -11.88 -13.25 -0.54
N ASP A 144 -11.51 -14.46 -0.13
CA ASP A 144 -10.22 -15.07 -0.47
C ASP A 144 -10.07 -15.41 -1.97
N LYS A 145 -11.18 -15.62 -2.69
CA LYS A 145 -11.17 -16.09 -4.09
C LYS A 145 -10.88 -14.96 -5.07
N ASN A 146 -11.15 -13.72 -4.68
CA ASN A 146 -11.06 -12.56 -5.56
C ASN A 146 -9.76 -11.74 -5.39
N MET A 147 -8.74 -12.30 -4.72
CA MET A 147 -7.51 -11.55 -4.43
C MET A 147 -6.68 -11.23 -5.68
N GLU A 148 -6.66 -12.13 -6.67
CA GLU A 148 -5.99 -11.90 -7.96
C GLU A 148 -6.68 -10.78 -8.76
N LEU A 149 -8.01 -10.82 -8.82
CA LEU A 149 -8.82 -9.75 -9.41
C LEU A 149 -8.61 -8.40 -8.72
N LEU A 150 -8.39 -8.38 -7.41
CA LEU A 150 -8.10 -7.17 -6.66
C LEU A 150 -6.77 -6.54 -7.13
N ALA A 151 -5.74 -7.35 -7.36
CA ALA A 151 -4.45 -6.89 -7.85
C ALA A 151 -4.61 -6.24 -9.24
N GLU A 152 -5.31 -6.89 -10.18
CA GLU A 152 -5.57 -6.33 -11.51
C GLU A 152 -6.35 -5.01 -11.47
N ARG A 153 -7.43 -4.96 -10.67
CA ARG A 153 -8.25 -3.76 -10.50
C ARG A 153 -7.44 -2.60 -9.89
N SER A 154 -6.56 -2.89 -8.92
CA SER A 154 -5.69 -1.88 -8.33
C SER A 154 -4.74 -1.26 -9.36
N GLN A 155 -4.22 -2.07 -10.30
CA GLN A 155 -3.37 -1.58 -11.38
C GLN A 155 -4.12 -0.71 -12.38
N ALA A 156 -5.34 -1.11 -12.76
CA ALA A 156 -6.17 -0.31 -13.65
C ALA A 156 -6.49 1.07 -13.04
N ILE A 157 -6.79 1.11 -11.73
CA ILE A 157 -7.03 2.36 -11.00
C ILE A 157 -5.77 3.21 -10.95
N PHE A 158 -4.61 2.61 -10.64
CA PHE A 158 -3.35 3.33 -10.65
C PHE A 158 -3.05 3.94 -12.02
N ARG A 159 -3.21 3.19 -13.10
CA ARG A 159 -3.02 3.69 -14.47
C ARG A 159 -3.98 4.85 -14.79
N ARG A 160 -5.25 4.78 -14.38
CA ARG A 160 -6.19 5.91 -14.54
C ARG A 160 -5.74 7.15 -13.76
N ARG A 161 -5.36 7.01 -12.48
CA ARG A 161 -4.87 8.14 -11.67
C ARG A 161 -3.60 8.78 -12.27
N GLN A 162 -2.73 7.98 -12.87
CA GLN A 162 -1.54 8.50 -13.58
C GLN A 162 -1.92 9.28 -14.85
N LEU A 163 -2.90 8.79 -15.62
CA LEU A 163 -3.44 9.49 -16.79
C LEU A 163 -4.08 10.84 -16.39
N GLU A 164 -4.87 10.85 -15.32
CA GLU A 164 -5.49 12.06 -14.78
C GLU A 164 -4.46 13.07 -14.26
N ARG A 165 -3.34 12.60 -13.70
CA ARG A 165 -2.26 13.46 -13.21
C ARG A 165 -1.40 14.05 -14.33
N PHE A 166 -1.28 13.38 -15.47
CA PHE A 166 -0.45 13.81 -16.61
C PHE A 166 -1.18 13.70 -17.96
N PRO A 167 -2.30 14.42 -18.17
CA PRO A 167 -3.13 14.26 -19.36
C PRO A 167 -2.38 14.56 -20.67
N ASP A 168 -1.48 15.55 -20.65
CA ASP A 168 -0.75 16.02 -21.86
C ASP A 168 0.35 15.07 -22.33
N PHE A 169 0.96 14.30 -21.40
CA PHE A 169 2.00 13.33 -21.73
C PHE A 169 1.45 12.14 -22.54
N PHE A 170 0.19 11.76 -22.29
CA PHE A 170 -0.44 10.65 -22.99
C PHE A 170 -1.10 11.11 -24.30
N ASN A 171 -1.60 12.35 -24.38
CA ASN A 171 -2.14 12.91 -25.61
C ASN A 171 -1.07 13.19 -26.69
N THR A 172 0.16 13.51 -26.31
CA THR A 172 1.28 13.73 -27.24
C THR A 172 1.77 12.46 -27.94
N ARG A 173 1.40 11.26 -27.44
CA ARG A 173 1.69 9.99 -28.11
C ARG A 173 0.64 9.63 -29.17
N THR A 174 -0.59 10.13 -29.03
CA THR A 174 -1.68 9.94 -30.01
C THR A 174 -1.59 10.92 -31.18
N THR A 175 -1.04 12.13 -30.98
CA THR A 175 -0.84 13.10 -32.06
C THR A 175 0.43 12.88 -32.89
N ARG A 176 1.27 11.89 -32.52
CA ARG A 176 2.49 11.51 -33.24
C ARG A 176 2.39 10.10 -33.83
N GLY A 177 1.26 9.80 -34.47
CA GLY A 177 0.93 8.47 -34.99
C GLY A 177 0.17 8.44 -36.32
N LEU A 178 0.53 9.27 -37.30
CA LEU A 178 0.28 9.02 -38.73
C LEU A 178 1.43 9.62 -39.57
N GLN A 179 2.65 9.11 -39.36
CA GLN A 179 3.63 9.07 -40.44
C GLN A 179 3.96 7.59 -40.68
N GLN A 180 3.66 7.13 -41.88
CA GLN A 180 3.85 5.75 -42.33
C GLN A 180 5.28 5.25 -42.05
N PRO A 181 5.48 3.93 -41.85
CA PRO A 181 6.81 3.36 -41.83
C PRO A 181 7.50 3.64 -43.18
N PRO A 182 8.74 4.16 -43.22
CA PRO A 182 9.48 4.23 -44.46
C PRO A 182 9.77 2.80 -44.93
N THR A 183 9.15 2.45 -46.05
CA THR A 183 9.49 1.26 -46.83
C THR A 183 10.87 1.40 -47.45
N SER A 184 11.64 0.30 -47.40
CA SER A 184 12.73 -0.07 -48.32
C SER A 184 14.14 0.55 -48.11
N THR A 185 15.02 -0.35 -47.67
CA THR A 185 16.35 -0.64 -48.25
C THR A 185 17.52 0.27 -47.89
N THR A 186 18.34 -0.17 -46.93
CA THR A 186 19.79 -0.43 -47.13
C THR A 186 20.31 -1.23 -45.94
N ALA A 187 20.52 -2.54 -46.14
CA ALA A 187 21.39 -3.33 -45.29
C ALA A 187 22.84 -2.97 -45.63
N LYS A 188 23.60 -2.43 -44.67
CA LYS A 188 25.06 -2.53 -44.66
C LYS A 188 25.56 -2.73 -43.22
N ASN A 189 26.26 -3.85 -43.08
CA ASN A 189 26.88 -4.42 -41.89
C ASN A 189 27.79 -3.45 -41.13
N PHE A 190 27.82 -3.57 -39.79
CA PHE A 190 29.07 -3.43 -39.04
C PHE A 190 29.05 -4.35 -37.81
N ILE A 191 30.17 -5.07 -37.65
CA ILE A 191 30.45 -6.22 -36.78
C ILE A 191 30.78 -5.76 -35.34
N PRO A 192 30.50 -6.55 -34.28
CA PRO A 192 31.02 -6.29 -32.94
C PRO A 192 32.38 -7.00 -32.76
N GLU A 193 33.42 -6.26 -32.40
CA GLU A 193 34.71 -6.77 -31.92
C GLU A 193 35.12 -5.92 -30.72
N GLY A 194 35.53 -6.55 -29.62
CA GLY A 194 36.18 -5.83 -28.51
C GLY A 194 35.94 -6.39 -27.11
N SER A 195 36.34 -7.63 -26.86
CA SER A 195 36.80 -8.08 -25.54
C SER A 195 38.30 -8.34 -25.61
N LEU A 196 39.09 -7.63 -24.80
CA LEU A 196 40.25 -8.07 -24.00
C LEU A 196 41.31 -6.95 -23.91
N SER A 197 41.44 -6.38 -22.71
CA SER A 197 42.68 -5.93 -22.06
C SER A 197 42.36 -5.67 -20.59
#